data_AF-A0A5C5FUC8-F1
#
_entry.id   AF-A0A5C5FUC8-F1
#
_cell.length_a   1.000
_cell.length_b   1.000
_cell.length_c   1.000
_cell.angle_alpha   90.00
_cell.angle_beta   90.00
_cell.angle_gamma   90.00
#
_symmetry.space_group_name_H-M   'P 1'
#
loop_
_entity.id
_entity.type
_entity.pdbx_description
1 polymer ?
#
loop_
_entity_poly.entity_id
_entity_poly.type
_entity_poly.pdbx_seq_one_letter_code
_entity_poly.pdbx_strand_id
1 'polypeptide(L)'
;MPATSKAVILIGGPSKGTRFRPLSLDVPKPLFSIGGRAIIWHSLVALSHVEGLNEVLLVGFYDESVIAPFVKEAARDFPNLSVRYLREFQPLGTAGGLYHYRDMILKGNPDQIFVLHSDVVCTWPFEDLQKFHGGHRGVGTVMAVKVPREEATKFGCIVVDQQTSQARHYVEKPEEFLSDTVNAGLYLFDSALLFSSIRDAMEDKVKRSSCVPSSLSPHSTGDEQLRLEQDVLSPLAHTGKLYAFQTETPWVQIKSAASAIPANALILASYKTTNPSLLRRRSPTILAKSRSDYSKNKGPEIVEPCFIHEDAQIDPTAKIGPNVSIGSGVKVAAGCRVKESIILDDTILDVRRVV
;
A
#
# COMPACT_ATOMS: atom_id res chain seq x y z
N MET A 1 -27.24 11.48 1.17
CA MET A 1 -26.09 11.40 2.09
C MET A 1 -25.01 10.60 1.37
N PRO A 2 -23.72 10.89 1.56
CA PRO A 2 -22.65 10.05 1.02
C PRO A 2 -22.77 8.62 1.56
N ALA A 3 -22.38 7.63 0.76
CA ALA A 3 -22.40 6.23 1.16
C ALA A 3 -21.47 6.01 2.36
N THR A 4 -21.96 5.33 3.39
CA THR A 4 -21.16 4.98 4.56
C THR A 4 -20.13 3.94 4.18
N SER A 5 -18.86 4.17 4.53
CA SER A 5 -17.76 3.32 4.08
C SER A 5 -16.84 2.93 5.23
N LYS A 6 -16.22 1.76 5.12
CA LYS A 6 -15.05 1.39 5.91
C LYS A 6 -13.90 0.97 5.02
N ALA A 7 -12.69 1.01 5.55
CA ALA A 7 -11.53 0.43 4.87
C ALA A 7 -10.96 -0.75 5.64
N VAL A 8 -10.49 -1.74 4.89
CA VAL A 8 -9.65 -2.82 5.39
C VAL A 8 -8.32 -2.77 4.66
N ILE A 9 -7.22 -2.63 5.41
CA ILE A 9 -5.86 -2.70 4.85
C ILE A 9 -5.29 -4.06 5.21
N LEU A 10 -5.00 -4.86 4.19
CA LEU A 10 -4.35 -6.16 4.32
C LEU A 10 -2.85 -5.94 4.52
N ILE A 11 -2.39 -6.07 5.76
CA ILE A 11 -0.99 -5.84 6.14
C ILE A 11 -0.13 -7.12 6.06
N GLY A 12 -0.75 -8.29 5.89
CA GLY A 12 -0.06 -9.57 5.78
C GLY A 12 0.61 -9.98 7.10
N GLY A 13 1.69 -10.75 7.04
CA GLY A 13 2.43 -11.20 8.22
C GLY A 13 3.95 -11.35 7.98
N PRO A 14 4.75 -11.71 9.01
CA PRO A 14 6.22 -11.76 8.96
C PRO A 14 6.81 -12.71 7.92
N SER A 15 6.04 -13.72 7.51
CA SER A 15 6.42 -14.67 6.46
C SER A 15 6.17 -14.12 5.05
N LYS A 16 5.43 -13.01 4.90
CA LYS A 16 5.22 -12.31 3.64
C LYS A 16 6.31 -11.24 3.46
N GLY A 17 6.66 -10.94 2.21
CA GLY A 17 7.66 -9.91 1.91
C GLY A 17 9.11 -10.36 2.07
N THR A 18 9.42 -11.65 1.97
CA THR A 18 10.81 -12.19 2.03
C THR A 18 11.77 -11.51 1.05
N ARG A 19 11.28 -11.09 -0.13
CA ARG A 19 12.05 -10.32 -1.13
C ARG A 19 12.37 -8.88 -0.72
N PHE A 20 11.78 -8.41 0.36
CA PHE A 20 12.06 -7.11 0.98
C PHE A 20 13.17 -7.21 2.03
N ARG A 21 13.61 -8.41 2.39
CA ARG A 21 14.76 -8.61 3.27
C ARG A 21 16.05 -8.14 2.59
N PRO A 22 17.02 -7.58 3.34
CA PRO A 22 17.06 -7.51 4.81
C PRO A 22 16.22 -6.40 5.44
N LEU A 23 15.64 -5.47 4.67
CA LEU A 23 14.93 -4.29 5.21
C LEU A 23 13.71 -4.66 6.07
N SER A 24 13.06 -5.80 5.80
CA SER A 24 11.93 -6.27 6.62
C SER A 24 12.33 -7.18 7.79
N LEU A 25 13.61 -7.28 8.16
CA LEU A 25 14.04 -8.09 9.32
C LEU A 25 13.76 -7.35 10.63
N ASP A 26 14.05 -6.05 10.66
CA ASP A 26 13.90 -5.23 11.87
C ASP A 26 12.53 -4.54 11.94
N VAL A 27 12.00 -4.11 10.79
CA VAL A 27 10.73 -3.38 10.70
C VAL A 27 9.79 -4.13 9.76
N PRO A 28 8.52 -4.40 10.15
CA PRO A 28 7.53 -4.96 9.23
C PRO A 28 7.44 -4.15 7.95
N LYS A 29 7.32 -4.84 6.81
CA LYS A 29 7.20 -4.18 5.51
C LYS A 29 6.11 -3.09 5.47
N PRO A 30 4.88 -3.27 6.00
CA PRO A 30 3.86 -2.21 6.03
C PRO A 30 4.29 -0.94 6.78
N LEU A 31 5.21 -1.08 7.75
CA LEU A 31 5.73 0.00 8.58
C LEU A 31 7.06 0.58 8.06
N PHE A 32 7.63 0.01 6.99
CA PHE A 32 8.84 0.56 6.39
C PHE A 32 8.61 1.99 5.92
N SER A 33 9.59 2.86 6.17
CA SER A 33 9.46 4.30 5.92
C SER A 33 9.75 4.65 4.45
N ILE A 34 8.79 5.30 3.79
CA ILE A 34 8.95 5.97 2.49
C ILE A 34 8.43 7.40 2.62
N GLY A 35 9.13 8.38 2.06
CA GLY A 35 8.80 9.80 2.26
C GLY A 35 8.72 10.20 3.73
N GLY A 36 9.51 9.56 4.61
CA GLY A 36 9.53 9.84 6.05
C GLY A 36 8.39 9.28 6.88
N ARG A 37 7.49 8.48 6.30
CA ARG A 37 6.35 7.85 6.98
C ARG A 37 6.20 6.40 6.57
N ALA A 38 5.59 5.58 7.45
CA ALA A 38 5.27 4.19 7.13
C ALA A 38 4.46 4.06 5.83
N ILE A 39 4.67 3.01 5.03
CA ILE A 39 3.94 2.80 3.77
C ILE A 39 2.42 2.91 3.97
N ILE A 40 1.88 2.27 5.02
CA ILE A 40 0.43 2.31 5.29
C ILE A 40 -0.07 3.67 5.81
N TRP A 41 0.80 4.56 6.27
CA TRP A 41 0.40 5.91 6.69
C TRP A 41 -0.14 6.72 5.50
N HIS A 42 0.45 6.54 4.32
CA HIS A 42 0.05 7.29 3.12
C HIS A 42 -1.36 6.95 2.64
N SER A 43 -1.75 5.67 2.73
CA SER A 43 -3.14 5.30 2.43
C SER A 43 -4.11 5.79 3.49
N LEU A 44 -3.71 5.87 4.77
CA LEU A 44 -4.53 6.48 5.83
C LEU A 44 -4.76 7.98 5.58
N VAL A 45 -3.75 8.72 5.10
CA VAL A 45 -3.93 10.12 4.68
C VAL A 45 -4.99 10.21 3.60
N ALA A 46 -4.92 9.39 2.55
CA ALA A 46 -5.92 9.45 1.49
C ALA A 46 -7.32 9.03 1.99
N LEU A 47 -7.41 8.01 2.84
CA LEU A 47 -8.67 7.55 3.43
C LEU A 47 -9.30 8.58 4.38
N SER A 48 -8.49 9.41 5.05
CA SER A 48 -9.01 10.42 6.00
C SER A 48 -9.76 11.56 5.32
N HIS A 49 -9.62 11.70 4.00
CA HIS A 49 -10.34 12.67 3.18
C HIS A 49 -11.61 12.09 2.55
N VAL A 50 -11.85 10.77 2.66
CA VAL A 50 -13.04 10.13 2.07
C VAL A 50 -14.26 10.43 2.93
N GLU A 51 -15.25 11.12 2.35
CA GLU A 51 -16.51 11.40 3.03
C GLU A 51 -17.25 10.09 3.38
N GLY A 52 -17.78 10.02 4.60
CA GLY A 52 -18.51 8.84 5.07
C GLY A 52 -17.62 7.68 5.53
N LEU A 53 -16.29 7.82 5.48
CA LEU A 53 -15.34 6.85 6.01
C LEU A 53 -14.80 7.29 7.37
N ASN A 54 -15.08 6.50 8.41
CA ASN A 54 -14.67 6.81 9.78
C ASN A 54 -13.88 5.69 10.48
N GLU A 55 -13.71 4.54 9.82
CA GLU A 55 -13.03 3.39 10.40
C GLU A 55 -12.13 2.67 9.38
N VAL A 56 -10.90 2.41 9.80
CA VAL A 56 -9.91 1.62 9.08
C VAL A 56 -9.46 0.44 9.93
N LEU A 57 -9.57 -0.75 9.37
CA LEU A 57 -9.18 -2.01 10.01
C LEU A 57 -7.92 -2.55 9.34
N LEU A 58 -6.83 -2.63 10.10
CA LEU A 58 -5.60 -3.29 9.67
C LEU A 58 -5.76 -4.79 9.95
N VAL A 59 -5.71 -5.64 8.93
CA VAL A 59 -5.84 -7.10 9.09
C VAL A 59 -4.52 -7.77 8.72
N GLY A 60 -3.98 -8.55 9.65
CA GLY A 60 -2.74 -9.29 9.40
C GLY A 60 -2.27 -10.14 10.57
N PHE A 61 -1.09 -10.73 10.40
CA PHE A 61 -0.50 -11.74 11.28
C PHE A 61 0.81 -11.26 11.92
N TYR A 62 0.83 -10.03 12.43
CA TYR A 62 1.92 -9.51 13.27
C TYR A 62 1.59 -9.60 14.76
N ASP A 63 2.62 -9.63 15.60
CA ASP A 63 2.40 -9.44 17.03
C ASP A 63 1.85 -8.04 17.31
N GLU A 64 0.95 -7.94 18.29
CA GLU A 64 0.31 -6.67 18.63
C GLU A 64 1.31 -5.63 19.11
N SER A 65 2.36 -6.03 19.82
CA SER A 65 3.43 -5.13 20.28
C SER A 65 4.15 -4.40 19.14
N VAL A 66 4.14 -4.98 17.94
CA VAL A 66 4.78 -4.42 16.75
C VAL A 66 3.89 -3.38 16.06
N ILE A 67 2.57 -3.62 16.02
CA ILE A 67 1.62 -2.75 15.30
C ILE A 67 1.00 -1.68 16.22
N ALA A 68 0.88 -1.94 17.52
CA ALA A 68 0.28 -1.02 18.48
C ALA A 68 0.93 0.39 18.52
N PRO A 69 2.26 0.54 18.42
CA PRO A 69 2.88 1.87 18.34
C PRO A 69 2.39 2.67 17.14
N PHE A 70 2.27 2.02 15.97
CA PHE A 70 1.75 2.65 14.76
C PHE A 70 0.27 3.02 14.91
N VAL A 71 -0.56 2.13 15.47
CA VAL A 71 -2.00 2.43 15.70
C VAL A 71 -2.16 3.66 16.61
N LYS A 72 -1.32 3.77 17.65
CA LYS A 72 -1.30 4.93 18.55
C LYS A 72 -0.83 6.22 17.86
N GLU A 73 0.11 6.13 16.92
CA GLU A 73 0.50 7.27 16.07
C GLU A 73 -0.64 7.66 15.13
N ALA A 74 -1.21 6.71 14.40
CA ALA A 74 -2.32 6.94 13.48
C ALA A 74 -3.54 7.59 14.18
N ALA A 75 -3.88 7.17 15.40
CA ALA A 75 -4.96 7.78 16.17
C ALA A 75 -4.71 9.24 16.55
N ARG A 76 -3.44 9.67 16.66
CA ARG A 76 -3.06 11.08 16.89
C ARG A 76 -3.09 11.88 15.60
N ASP A 77 -2.61 11.30 14.50
CA ASP A 77 -2.51 11.96 13.20
C ASP A 77 -3.87 12.10 12.50
N PHE A 78 -4.78 11.15 12.71
CA PHE A 78 -6.08 11.05 12.05
C PHE A 78 -7.22 11.01 13.08
N PRO A 79 -7.51 12.11 13.80
CA PRO A 79 -8.54 12.13 14.85
C PRO A 79 -9.97 11.87 14.34
N ASN A 80 -10.21 12.00 13.04
CA ASN A 80 -11.47 11.67 12.37
C ASN A 80 -11.58 10.21 11.91
N LEU A 81 -10.50 9.41 12.03
CA LEU A 81 -10.47 8.00 11.67
C LEU A 81 -10.17 7.11 12.87
N SER A 82 -11.05 6.14 13.13
CA SER A 82 -10.77 5.04 14.05
C SER A 82 -9.91 3.98 13.34
N VAL A 83 -8.63 3.90 13.70
CA VAL A 83 -7.71 2.87 13.19
C VAL A 83 -7.59 1.74 14.21
N ARG A 84 -7.90 0.50 13.81
CA ARG A 84 -7.79 -0.68 14.69
C ARG A 84 -7.02 -1.81 14.01
N TYR A 85 -6.28 -2.58 14.80
CA TYR A 85 -5.58 -3.76 14.33
C TYR A 85 -6.37 -5.03 14.69
N LEU A 86 -6.58 -5.89 13.69
CA LEU A 86 -7.22 -7.19 13.80
C LEU A 86 -6.17 -8.28 13.52
N ARG A 87 -5.66 -8.88 14.60
CA ARG A 87 -4.58 -9.87 14.58
C ARG A 87 -5.11 -11.26 14.26
N GLU A 88 -4.76 -11.77 13.08
CA GLU A 88 -4.89 -13.18 12.76
C GLU A 88 -3.97 -14.02 13.66
N PHE A 89 -4.39 -15.21 14.08
CA PHE A 89 -3.53 -16.14 14.85
C PHE A 89 -2.82 -17.17 13.97
N GLN A 90 -3.25 -17.26 12.71
CA GLN A 90 -2.67 -18.08 11.66
C GLN A 90 -2.86 -17.37 10.32
N PRO A 91 -2.04 -17.61 9.29
CA PRO A 91 -2.25 -16.99 7.99
C PRO A 91 -3.52 -17.55 7.33
N LEU A 92 -4.60 -16.75 7.26
CA LEU A 92 -5.88 -17.18 6.66
C LEU A 92 -5.99 -16.85 5.16
N GLY A 93 -5.02 -16.10 4.61
CA GLY A 93 -5.06 -15.61 3.22
C GLY A 93 -5.79 -14.26 3.10
N THR A 94 -5.68 -13.63 1.93
CA THR A 94 -6.17 -12.25 1.70
C THR A 94 -7.69 -12.12 1.84
N ALA A 95 -8.46 -13.15 1.53
CA ALA A 95 -9.90 -13.18 1.77
C ALA A 95 -10.29 -13.88 3.10
N GLY A 96 -9.43 -14.74 3.63
CA GLY A 96 -9.71 -15.44 4.88
C GLY A 96 -9.81 -14.50 6.07
N GLY A 97 -8.86 -13.55 6.19
CA GLY A 97 -8.92 -12.51 7.23
C GLY A 97 -10.16 -11.62 7.09
N LEU A 98 -10.56 -11.25 5.87
CA LEU A 98 -11.80 -10.51 5.61
C LEU A 98 -13.00 -11.28 6.14
N TYR A 99 -13.14 -12.56 5.79
CA TYR A 99 -14.29 -13.36 6.21
C TYR A 99 -14.31 -13.64 7.72
N HIS A 100 -13.13 -13.87 8.31
CA HIS A 100 -13.00 -14.14 9.74
C HIS A 100 -13.48 -12.94 10.58
N TYR A 101 -13.10 -11.72 10.18
CA TYR A 101 -13.49 -10.50 10.88
C TYR A 101 -14.75 -9.81 10.32
N ARG A 102 -15.52 -10.48 9.47
CA ARG A 102 -16.69 -9.89 8.79
C ARG A 102 -17.66 -9.19 9.73
N ASP A 103 -17.91 -9.74 10.92
CA ASP A 103 -18.86 -9.16 11.88
C ASP A 103 -18.35 -7.82 12.45
N MET A 104 -17.03 -7.68 12.63
CA MET A 104 -16.39 -6.43 13.02
C MET A 104 -16.37 -5.42 11.88
N ILE A 105 -16.11 -5.87 10.66
CA ILE A 105 -16.11 -5.04 9.45
C ILE A 105 -17.52 -4.50 9.21
N LEU A 106 -18.55 -5.36 9.27
CA LEU A 106 -19.96 -5.00 9.06
C LEU A 106 -20.61 -4.24 10.22
N LYS A 107 -19.94 -4.11 11.38
CA LYS A 107 -20.49 -3.35 12.51
C LYS A 107 -20.85 -1.92 12.10
N GLY A 108 -22.09 -1.50 12.32
CA GLY A 108 -22.57 -0.19 11.88
C GLY A 108 -23.08 -0.14 10.44
N ASN A 109 -23.21 -1.31 9.79
CA ASN A 109 -23.82 -1.51 8.47
C ASN A 109 -23.28 -0.56 7.39
N PRO A 110 -21.96 -0.55 7.12
CA PRO A 110 -21.42 0.26 6.04
C PRO A 110 -22.02 -0.16 4.70
N ASP A 111 -22.30 0.79 3.82
CA ASP A 111 -22.76 0.50 2.46
C ASP A 111 -21.64 -0.11 1.62
N GLN A 112 -20.41 0.38 1.82
CA GLN A 112 -19.24 0.00 1.01
C GLN A 112 -18.01 -0.36 1.86
N ILE A 113 -17.18 -1.24 1.33
CA ILE A 113 -15.91 -1.64 1.95
C ILE A 113 -14.78 -1.42 0.95
N PHE A 114 -13.88 -0.50 1.27
CA PHE A 114 -12.58 -0.41 0.63
C PHE A 114 -11.69 -1.54 1.13
N VAL A 115 -11.00 -2.22 0.22
CA VAL A 115 -9.97 -3.20 0.56
C VAL A 115 -8.68 -2.78 -0.12
N LEU A 116 -7.58 -2.76 0.63
CA LEU A 116 -6.28 -2.28 0.16
C LEU A 116 -5.18 -3.28 0.48
N HIS A 117 -4.27 -3.47 -0.46
CA HIS A 117 -2.97 -4.04 -0.15
C HIS A 117 -2.08 -2.98 0.49
N SER A 118 -1.39 -3.36 1.56
CA SER A 118 -0.43 -2.49 2.26
C SER A 118 0.85 -2.19 1.48
N ASP A 119 1.11 -2.86 0.36
CA ASP A 119 2.35 -2.73 -0.40
C ASP A 119 2.20 -2.01 -1.74
N VAL A 120 1.14 -1.21 -1.86
CA VAL A 120 0.84 -0.40 -3.04
C VAL A 120 0.98 1.07 -2.71
N VAL A 121 1.64 1.81 -3.60
CA VAL A 121 1.77 3.26 -3.54
C VAL A 121 1.22 3.85 -4.83
N CYS A 122 0.24 4.73 -4.72
CA CYS A 122 -0.39 5.41 -5.84
C CYS A 122 -0.95 6.76 -5.40
N THR A 123 -1.84 7.36 -6.19
CA THR A 123 -2.55 8.59 -5.81
C THR A 123 -3.85 8.33 -5.02
N TRP A 124 -4.20 7.06 -4.78
CA TRP A 124 -5.43 6.63 -4.09
C TRP A 124 -6.70 7.40 -4.50
N PRO A 125 -7.18 7.24 -5.75
CA PRO A 125 -8.32 8.00 -6.29
C PRO A 125 -9.67 7.48 -5.75
N PHE A 126 -9.88 7.53 -4.43
CA PHE A 126 -11.03 6.93 -3.76
C PHE A 126 -12.37 7.53 -4.17
N GLU A 127 -12.43 8.85 -4.36
CA GLU A 127 -13.67 9.52 -4.80
C GLU A 127 -14.09 9.06 -6.20
N ASP A 128 -13.13 8.98 -7.13
CA ASP A 128 -13.42 8.54 -8.50
C ASP A 128 -13.74 7.04 -8.54
N LEU A 129 -13.09 6.24 -7.69
CA LEU A 129 -13.42 4.84 -7.51
C LEU A 129 -14.85 4.66 -6.97
N GLN A 130 -15.29 5.48 -6.00
CA GLN A 130 -16.67 5.47 -5.49
C GLN A 130 -17.70 5.87 -6.56
N LYS A 131 -17.42 6.96 -7.31
CA LYS A 131 -18.28 7.41 -8.41
C LYS A 131 -18.42 6.31 -9.48
N PHE A 132 -17.30 5.69 -9.87
CA PHE A 132 -17.31 4.59 -10.83
C PHE A 132 -18.10 3.39 -10.31
N HIS A 133 -17.86 2.98 -9.06
CA HIS A 133 -18.54 1.83 -8.45
C HIS A 133 -20.06 2.04 -8.38
N GLY A 134 -20.51 3.25 -8.04
CA GLY A 134 -21.93 3.62 -8.06
C GLY A 134 -22.58 3.60 -9.45
N GLY A 135 -21.79 3.58 -10.52
CA GLY A 135 -22.26 3.50 -11.91
C GLY A 135 -22.67 2.08 -12.36
N HIS A 136 -22.41 1.05 -11.55
CA HIS A 136 -22.73 -0.33 -11.90
C HIS A 136 -23.33 -1.10 -10.72
N ARG A 137 -23.94 -2.27 -11.01
CA ARG A 137 -24.51 -3.17 -9.99
C ARG A 137 -23.65 -4.41 -9.70
N GLY A 138 -22.37 -4.36 -10.07
CA GLY A 138 -21.40 -5.40 -9.74
C GLY A 138 -21.16 -5.49 -8.23
N VAL A 139 -20.62 -6.63 -7.79
CA VAL A 139 -20.22 -6.88 -6.40
C VAL A 139 -19.01 -6.02 -6.03
N GLY A 140 -18.11 -5.82 -6.97
CA GLY A 140 -16.84 -5.15 -6.70
C GLY A 140 -16.28 -4.41 -7.90
N THR A 141 -15.49 -3.39 -7.59
CA THR A 141 -14.62 -2.69 -8.52
C THR A 141 -13.17 -2.94 -8.12
N VAL A 142 -12.34 -3.33 -9.08
CA VAL A 142 -10.89 -3.38 -8.93
C VAL A 142 -10.26 -2.18 -9.62
N MET A 143 -9.40 -1.45 -8.93
CA MET A 143 -8.53 -0.46 -9.57
C MET A 143 -7.54 -1.21 -10.46
N ALA A 144 -7.45 -0.80 -11.72
CA ALA A 144 -6.58 -1.40 -12.71
C ALA A 144 -5.63 -0.35 -13.30
N VAL A 145 -4.41 -0.77 -13.61
CA VAL A 145 -3.40 0.08 -14.25
C VAL A 145 -2.82 -0.64 -15.45
N LYS A 146 -2.33 0.13 -16.43
CA LYS A 146 -1.57 -0.44 -17.55
C LYS A 146 -0.10 -0.53 -17.18
N VAL A 147 0.51 -1.67 -17.50
CA VAL A 147 1.96 -1.92 -17.31
C VAL A 147 2.60 -2.37 -18.63
N PRO A 148 3.93 -2.22 -18.78
CA PRO A 148 4.62 -2.79 -19.93
C PRO A 148 4.34 -4.30 -20.08
N ARG A 149 4.26 -4.77 -21.33
CA ARG A 149 3.86 -6.14 -21.68
C ARG A 149 4.71 -7.19 -20.95
N GLU A 150 6.00 -6.94 -20.86
CA GLU A 150 7.02 -7.79 -20.22
C GLU A 150 6.89 -7.87 -18.69
N GLU A 151 6.11 -6.98 -18.07
CA GLU A 151 5.87 -6.98 -16.63
C GLU A 151 4.51 -7.56 -16.26
N ALA A 152 3.55 -7.61 -17.19
CA ALA A 152 2.16 -7.97 -16.92
C ALA A 152 2.00 -9.31 -16.18
N THR A 153 2.75 -10.34 -16.58
CA THR A 153 2.70 -11.70 -15.99
C THR A 153 3.14 -11.73 -14.51
N LYS A 154 3.75 -10.66 -13.98
CA LYS A 154 4.13 -10.54 -12.56
C LYS A 154 2.96 -10.16 -11.65
N PHE A 155 1.78 -9.88 -12.22
CA PHE A 155 0.58 -9.36 -11.55
C PHE A 155 -0.68 -10.13 -11.97
N GLY A 156 -1.82 -9.81 -11.35
CA GLY A 156 -3.12 -10.30 -11.80
C GLY A 156 -3.57 -9.55 -13.05
N CYS A 157 -3.70 -10.25 -14.17
CA CYS A 157 -4.09 -9.69 -15.46
C CYS A 157 -5.61 -9.67 -15.60
N ILE A 158 -6.14 -8.58 -16.14
CA ILE A 158 -7.57 -8.34 -16.31
C ILE A 158 -7.86 -8.11 -17.79
N VAL A 159 -8.76 -8.90 -18.37
CA VAL A 159 -9.36 -8.62 -19.68
C VAL A 159 -10.60 -7.78 -19.45
N VAL A 160 -10.55 -6.51 -19.85
CA VAL A 160 -11.62 -5.54 -19.61
C VAL A 160 -12.44 -5.34 -20.87
N ASP A 161 -13.76 -5.40 -20.72
CA ASP A 161 -14.70 -4.97 -21.75
C ASP A 161 -14.65 -3.44 -21.89
N GLN A 162 -14.24 -2.94 -23.04
CA GLN A 162 -14.01 -1.50 -23.25
C GLN A 162 -15.31 -0.66 -23.26
N GLN A 163 -16.47 -1.28 -23.47
CA GLN A 163 -17.75 -0.56 -23.51
C GLN A 163 -18.39 -0.48 -22.13
N THR A 164 -18.26 -1.54 -21.34
CA THR A 164 -18.95 -1.68 -20.05
C THR A 164 -18.02 -1.57 -18.84
N SER A 165 -16.71 -1.58 -19.07
CA SER A 165 -15.66 -1.69 -18.03
C SER A 165 -15.77 -2.95 -17.16
N GLN A 166 -16.54 -3.95 -17.60
CA GLN A 166 -16.66 -5.24 -16.92
C GLN A 166 -15.35 -6.03 -17.05
N ALA A 167 -14.89 -6.65 -15.96
CA ALA A 167 -13.79 -7.59 -16.00
C ALA A 167 -14.29 -8.93 -16.55
N ARG A 168 -14.01 -9.23 -17.82
CA ARG A 168 -14.43 -10.47 -18.50
C ARG A 168 -13.64 -11.67 -18.01
N HIS A 169 -12.34 -11.48 -17.84
CA HIS A 169 -11.44 -12.51 -17.30
C HIS A 169 -10.45 -11.89 -16.32
N TYR A 170 -10.17 -12.63 -15.25
CA TYR A 170 -9.13 -12.31 -14.29
C TYR A 170 -8.24 -13.56 -14.11
N VAL A 171 -6.93 -13.38 -14.29
CA VAL A 171 -5.96 -14.46 -14.05
C VAL A 171 -4.81 -13.92 -13.21
N GLU A 172 -4.60 -14.51 -12.04
CA GLU A 172 -3.49 -14.14 -11.14
C GLU A 172 -2.17 -14.69 -11.69
N LYS A 173 -1.24 -13.81 -12.06
CA LYS A 173 0.13 -14.15 -12.50
C LYS A 173 0.13 -15.24 -13.58
N PRO A 174 -0.48 -14.97 -14.75
CA PRO A 174 -0.53 -15.95 -15.82
C PRO A 174 0.89 -16.27 -16.31
N GLU A 175 1.11 -17.51 -16.73
CA GLU A 175 2.40 -17.94 -17.30
C GLU A 175 2.67 -17.25 -18.64
N GLU A 176 1.61 -16.99 -19.40
CA GLU A 176 1.65 -16.28 -20.68
C GLU A 176 0.98 -14.90 -20.60
N PHE A 177 1.34 -14.01 -21.53
CA PHE A 177 0.73 -12.70 -21.61
C PHE A 177 -0.77 -12.82 -21.94
N LEU A 178 -1.61 -12.22 -21.08
CA LEU A 178 -3.05 -12.15 -21.27
C LEU A 178 -3.52 -10.73 -21.60
N SER A 179 -3.08 -9.74 -20.83
CA SER A 179 -3.47 -8.33 -20.91
C SER A 179 -2.39 -7.46 -20.29
N ASP A 180 -2.24 -6.22 -20.75
CA ASP A 180 -1.38 -5.19 -20.14
C ASP A 180 -2.06 -4.47 -18.96
N THR A 181 -3.36 -4.73 -18.76
CA THR A 181 -4.17 -4.17 -17.68
C THR A 181 -4.11 -5.10 -16.48
N VAL A 182 -3.57 -4.60 -15.37
CA VAL A 182 -3.30 -5.41 -14.18
C VAL A 182 -3.99 -4.86 -12.93
N ASN A 183 -4.26 -5.76 -11.99
CA ASN A 183 -4.78 -5.47 -10.67
C ASN A 183 -3.82 -4.58 -9.87
N ALA A 184 -4.29 -3.41 -9.46
CA ALA A 184 -3.51 -2.42 -8.73
C ALA A 184 -3.55 -2.62 -7.20
N GLY A 185 -4.25 -3.62 -6.68
CA GLY A 185 -4.32 -3.93 -5.24
C GLY A 185 -5.20 -2.97 -4.43
N LEU A 186 -6.12 -2.28 -5.09
CA LEU A 186 -7.13 -1.41 -4.49
C LEU A 186 -8.52 -1.83 -4.98
N TYR A 187 -9.44 -2.03 -4.05
CA TYR A 187 -10.78 -2.53 -4.35
C TYR A 187 -11.85 -1.76 -3.59
N LEU A 188 -13.04 -1.69 -4.18
CA LEU A 188 -14.26 -1.21 -3.54
C LEU A 188 -15.36 -2.24 -3.76
N PHE A 189 -15.99 -2.69 -2.68
CA PHE A 189 -17.05 -3.69 -2.72
C PHE A 189 -18.33 -3.17 -2.07
N ASP A 190 -19.46 -3.67 -2.55
CA ASP A 190 -20.71 -3.60 -1.83
C ASP A 190 -20.65 -4.52 -0.60
N SER A 191 -20.93 -3.97 0.58
CA SER A 191 -20.81 -4.70 1.85
C SER A 191 -21.69 -5.94 1.93
N ALA A 192 -22.92 -5.86 1.40
CA ALA A 192 -23.89 -6.94 1.48
C ALA A 192 -23.50 -8.11 0.58
N LEU A 193 -22.84 -7.81 -0.55
CA LEU A 193 -22.49 -8.80 -1.57
C LEU A 193 -21.08 -9.40 -1.40
N LEU A 194 -20.15 -8.67 -0.78
CA LEU A 194 -18.77 -9.14 -0.60
C LEU A 194 -18.72 -10.46 0.18
N PHE A 195 -19.30 -10.49 1.37
CA PHE A 195 -19.18 -11.66 2.24
C PHE A 195 -20.00 -12.86 1.77
N SER A 196 -21.08 -12.66 1.00
CA SER A 196 -21.74 -13.78 0.32
C SER A 196 -20.81 -14.39 -0.73
N SER A 197 -20.15 -13.55 -1.53
CA SER A 197 -19.22 -14.01 -2.57
C SER A 197 -18.01 -14.74 -1.97
N ILE A 198 -17.51 -14.28 -0.82
CA ILE A 198 -16.43 -14.96 -0.10
C ILE A 198 -16.90 -16.32 0.45
N ARG A 199 -18.13 -16.41 0.99
CA ARG A 199 -18.69 -17.68 1.46
C ARG A 199 -18.84 -18.68 0.31
N ASP A 200 -19.39 -18.25 -0.82
CA ASP A 200 -19.56 -19.11 -2.00
C ASP A 200 -18.19 -19.65 -2.48
N ALA A 201 -17.16 -18.79 -2.49
CA ALA A 201 -15.79 -19.18 -2.80
C ALA A 201 -15.21 -20.22 -1.82
N MET A 202 -15.51 -20.12 -0.52
CA MET A 202 -15.11 -21.11 0.48
C MET A 202 -15.76 -22.47 0.22
N GLU A 203 -17.07 -22.49 -0.05
CA GLU A 203 -17.80 -23.72 -0.34
C GLU A 203 -17.26 -24.42 -1.60
N ASP A 204 -16.99 -23.65 -2.66
CA ASP A 204 -16.44 -24.21 -3.90
C ASP A 204 -15.00 -24.71 -3.73
N LYS A 205 -14.22 -24.10 -2.83
CA LYS A 205 -12.89 -24.61 -2.48
C LYS A 205 -12.97 -25.95 -1.74
N VAL A 206 -13.88 -26.08 -0.77
CA VAL A 206 -14.12 -27.34 -0.05
C VAL A 206 -14.55 -28.45 -1.00
N LYS A 207 -15.49 -28.16 -1.93
CA LYS A 207 -15.91 -29.13 -2.96
C LYS A 207 -14.71 -29.61 -3.79
N ARG A 208 -13.90 -28.70 -4.32
CA ARG A 208 -12.70 -29.05 -5.11
C ARG A 208 -11.72 -29.93 -4.33
N SER A 209 -11.46 -29.61 -3.07
CA SER A 209 -10.55 -30.41 -2.22
C SER A 209 -11.08 -31.82 -1.95
N SER A 210 -12.39 -32.02 -1.92
CA SER A 210 -13.01 -33.34 -1.72
C SER A 210 -12.99 -34.25 -2.97
N CYS A 211 -12.76 -33.69 -4.16
CA CYS A 211 -12.79 -34.42 -5.44
C CYS A 211 -11.41 -34.95 -5.90
N VAL A 212 -10.32 -34.57 -5.24
CA VAL A 212 -8.95 -34.99 -5.62
C VAL A 212 -8.55 -36.23 -4.82
N PRO A 213 -8.17 -37.35 -5.45
CA PRO A 213 -7.68 -38.53 -4.75
C PRO A 213 -6.40 -38.20 -3.97
N SER A 214 -6.36 -38.59 -2.69
CA SER A 214 -5.25 -38.37 -1.75
C SER A 214 -3.89 -38.94 -2.19
N SER A 215 -3.85 -39.73 -3.27
CA SER A 215 -2.66 -40.39 -3.82
C SER A 215 -1.87 -39.58 -4.85
N LEU A 216 -2.41 -38.49 -5.39
CA LEU A 216 -1.75 -37.66 -6.43
C LEU A 216 -1.08 -36.39 -5.90
N SER A 217 -1.19 -36.12 -4.60
CA SER A 217 -0.63 -34.91 -3.99
C SER A 217 0.12 -35.20 -2.69
N PRO A 218 1.35 -35.76 -2.76
CA PRO A 218 2.22 -35.93 -1.59
C PRO A 218 2.66 -34.60 -0.96
N HIS A 219 2.27 -33.44 -1.53
CA HIS A 219 2.63 -32.09 -1.11
C HIS A 219 1.41 -31.19 -0.84
N SER A 220 0.17 -31.73 -0.85
CA SER A 220 -1.00 -30.95 -0.44
C SER A 220 -1.16 -30.95 1.08
N THR A 221 -0.14 -30.46 1.80
CA THR A 221 -0.37 -29.90 3.13
C THR A 221 -1.10 -28.58 2.95
N GLY A 222 -2.42 -28.61 3.06
CA GLY A 222 -3.29 -27.48 3.43
C GLY A 222 -3.09 -26.15 2.73
N ASP A 223 -3.69 -25.94 1.54
CA ASP A 223 -4.05 -24.58 1.09
C ASP A 223 -5.36 -24.15 1.77
N GLU A 224 -5.38 -24.13 3.11
CA GLU A 224 -6.50 -23.61 3.91
C GLU A 224 -6.67 -22.10 3.75
N GLN A 225 -5.70 -21.42 3.14
CA GLN A 225 -5.72 -19.98 2.90
C GLN A 225 -6.69 -19.62 1.80
N LEU A 226 -7.61 -18.69 2.06
CA LEU A 226 -8.52 -18.15 1.05
C LEU A 226 -7.93 -16.87 0.45
N ARG A 227 -7.73 -16.85 -0.87
CA ARG A 227 -7.10 -15.74 -1.59
C ARG A 227 -8.14 -14.91 -2.32
N LEU A 228 -8.23 -13.62 -2.01
CA LEU A 228 -9.18 -12.68 -2.62
C LEU A 228 -9.05 -12.70 -4.15
N GLU A 229 -7.83 -12.62 -4.66
CA GLU A 229 -7.51 -12.49 -6.08
C GLU A 229 -7.90 -13.75 -6.87
N GLN A 230 -7.59 -14.93 -6.34
CA GLN A 230 -7.79 -16.20 -7.04
C GLN A 230 -9.12 -16.86 -6.74
N ASP A 231 -9.52 -16.88 -5.46
CA ASP A 231 -10.72 -17.59 -5.03
C ASP A 231 -11.99 -16.72 -5.12
N VAL A 232 -11.88 -15.38 -5.12
CA VAL A 232 -13.05 -14.47 -5.13
C VAL A 232 -13.15 -13.63 -6.40
N LEU A 233 -12.10 -12.87 -6.76
CA LEU A 233 -12.13 -11.97 -7.92
C LEU A 233 -12.26 -12.74 -9.24
N SER A 234 -11.57 -13.87 -9.39
CA SER A 234 -11.68 -14.69 -10.59
C SER A 234 -13.11 -15.19 -10.84
N PRO A 235 -13.80 -15.85 -9.89
CA PRO A 235 -15.22 -16.20 -10.07
C PRO A 235 -16.14 -15.00 -10.30
N LEU A 236 -15.90 -13.85 -9.64
CA LEU A 236 -16.69 -12.64 -9.86
C LEU A 236 -16.53 -12.10 -11.29
N ALA A 237 -15.33 -12.16 -11.87
CA ALA A 237 -15.10 -11.82 -13.27
C ALA A 237 -15.89 -12.76 -14.21
N HIS A 238 -15.78 -14.07 -14.00
CA HIS A 238 -16.48 -15.07 -14.82
C HIS A 238 -18.02 -14.95 -14.76
N THR A 239 -18.55 -14.51 -13.62
CA THR A 239 -20.00 -14.30 -13.43
C THR A 239 -20.47 -12.89 -13.82
N GLY A 240 -19.57 -12.05 -14.35
CA GLY A 240 -19.89 -10.69 -14.79
C GLY A 240 -20.20 -9.71 -13.64
N LYS A 241 -19.75 -10.03 -12.44
CA LYS A 241 -20.00 -9.26 -11.21
C LYS A 241 -18.82 -8.37 -10.79
N LEU A 242 -17.70 -8.43 -11.49
CA LEU A 242 -16.51 -7.60 -11.24
C LEU A 242 -16.33 -6.56 -12.35
N TYR A 243 -15.97 -5.33 -11.98
CA TYR A 243 -15.66 -4.24 -12.91
C TYR A 243 -14.25 -3.69 -12.66
N ALA A 244 -13.60 -3.19 -13.70
CA ALA A 244 -12.27 -2.63 -13.64
C ALA A 244 -12.32 -1.10 -13.81
N PHE A 245 -11.92 -0.39 -12.77
CA PHE A 245 -11.68 1.05 -12.84
C PHE A 245 -10.24 1.29 -13.30
N GLN A 246 -10.05 1.53 -14.59
CA GLN A 246 -8.73 1.76 -15.16
C GLN A 246 -8.27 3.21 -14.94
N THR A 247 -7.06 3.38 -14.41
CA THR A 247 -6.45 4.69 -14.17
C THR A 247 -5.04 4.77 -14.76
N GLU A 248 -4.64 5.98 -15.16
CA GLU A 248 -3.30 6.31 -15.66
C GLU A 248 -2.41 6.95 -14.57
N THR A 249 -2.94 7.06 -13.34
CA THR A 249 -2.20 7.62 -12.21
C THR A 249 -0.96 6.80 -11.89
N PRO A 250 0.17 7.43 -11.52
CA PRO A 250 1.37 6.72 -11.12
C PRO A 250 1.08 5.67 -10.04
N TRP A 251 1.64 4.48 -10.22
CA TRP A 251 1.44 3.33 -9.36
C TRP A 251 2.72 2.51 -9.23
N VAL A 252 3.06 2.12 -8.01
CA VAL A 252 4.20 1.26 -7.70
C VAL A 252 3.78 0.24 -6.65
N GLN A 253 4.05 -1.04 -6.93
CA GLN A 253 3.98 -2.09 -5.92
C GLN A 253 5.35 -2.36 -5.31
N ILE A 254 5.46 -2.24 -4.00
CA ILE A 254 6.70 -2.46 -3.27
C ILE A 254 6.87 -3.95 -3.04
N LYS A 255 7.46 -4.71 -3.97
CA LYS A 255 7.71 -6.16 -3.81
C LYS A 255 9.08 -6.49 -3.21
N SER A 256 10.07 -5.63 -3.43
CA SER A 256 11.47 -5.77 -3.03
C SER A 256 12.04 -4.46 -2.50
N ALA A 257 13.23 -4.51 -1.89
CA ALA A 257 13.94 -3.32 -1.44
C ALA A 257 14.15 -2.30 -2.59
N ALA A 258 14.49 -2.78 -3.79
CA ALA A 258 14.68 -1.93 -4.97
C ALA A 258 13.41 -1.15 -5.35
N SER A 259 12.23 -1.78 -5.25
CA SER A 259 10.95 -1.11 -5.55
C SER A 259 10.54 -0.05 -4.52
N ALA A 260 11.19 0.02 -3.35
CA ALA A 260 10.95 1.10 -2.39
C ALA A 260 11.46 2.46 -2.89
N ILE A 261 12.52 2.48 -3.72
CA ILE A 261 13.10 3.71 -4.27
C ILE A 261 12.13 4.47 -5.18
N PRO A 262 11.56 3.87 -6.25
CA PRO A 262 10.57 4.56 -7.08
C PRO A 262 9.29 4.89 -6.30
N ALA A 263 8.90 4.05 -5.32
CA ALA A 263 7.77 4.35 -4.44
C ALA A 263 8.02 5.60 -3.57
N ASN A 264 9.24 5.75 -3.04
CA ASN A 264 9.67 6.93 -2.30
C ASN A 264 9.65 8.18 -3.18
N ALA A 265 10.19 8.11 -4.39
CA ALA A 265 10.14 9.22 -5.34
C ALA A 265 8.69 9.63 -5.65
N LEU A 266 7.79 8.66 -5.83
CA LEU A 266 6.37 8.90 -6.11
C LEU A 266 5.66 9.60 -4.93
N ILE A 267 5.91 9.17 -3.69
CA ILE A 267 5.38 9.85 -2.49
C ILE A 267 5.95 11.26 -2.34
N LEU A 268 7.27 11.43 -2.49
CA LEU A 268 7.90 12.74 -2.38
C LEU A 268 7.37 13.71 -3.45
N ALA A 269 7.10 13.21 -4.66
CA ALA A 269 6.43 14.01 -5.69
C ALA A 269 5.00 14.39 -5.27
N SER A 270 4.24 13.47 -4.69
CA SER A 270 2.85 13.72 -4.27
C SER A 270 2.75 14.73 -3.12
N TYR A 271 3.73 14.78 -2.22
CA TYR A 271 3.74 15.75 -1.13
C TYR A 271 3.73 17.21 -1.60
N LYS A 272 4.15 17.51 -2.83
CA LYS A 272 4.09 18.88 -3.37
C LYS A 272 2.65 19.41 -3.42
N THR A 273 1.67 18.53 -3.56
CA THR A 273 0.25 18.87 -3.61
C THR A 273 -0.48 18.47 -2.34
N THR A 274 -0.16 17.29 -1.76
CA THR A 274 -0.94 16.73 -0.65
C THR A 274 -0.49 17.22 0.72
N ASN A 275 0.82 17.29 0.96
CA ASN A 275 1.39 17.64 2.27
C ASN A 275 2.73 18.40 2.13
N PRO A 276 2.74 19.65 1.62
CA PRO A 276 3.97 20.39 1.37
C PRO A 276 4.83 20.61 2.63
N SER A 277 4.20 20.59 3.81
CA SER A 277 4.90 20.68 5.10
C SER A 277 5.86 19.52 5.38
N LEU A 278 5.67 18.36 4.75
CA LEU A 278 6.58 17.21 4.90
C LEU A 278 7.82 17.32 4.01
N LEU A 279 7.76 18.13 2.94
CA LEU A 279 8.89 18.31 2.01
C LEU A 279 10.02 19.17 2.56
N ARG A 280 9.81 19.84 3.71
CA ARG A 280 10.87 20.55 4.43
C ARG A 280 10.35 21.13 5.74
N ARG A 281 10.62 20.49 6.87
CA ARG A 281 10.52 21.17 8.17
C ARG A 281 11.64 20.76 9.11
N ARG A 282 12.55 21.73 9.30
CA ARG A 282 13.21 22.01 10.58
C ARG A 282 14.42 21.18 11.04
N SER A 283 15.21 20.58 10.14
CA SER A 283 16.59 20.27 10.56
C SER A 283 17.31 21.59 10.93
N PRO A 284 17.82 21.75 12.17
CA PRO A 284 18.56 22.93 12.61
C PRO A 284 19.73 23.26 11.68
N THR A 285 20.28 22.23 11.03
CA THR A 285 21.39 22.29 10.08
C THR A 285 21.00 22.89 8.72
N ILE A 286 19.72 22.78 8.32
CA ILE A 286 19.18 23.35 7.07
C ILE A 286 18.58 24.76 7.31
N LEU A 287 18.20 25.06 8.55
CA LEU A 287 17.58 26.33 8.97
C LEU A 287 18.57 27.41 9.45
N ALA A 288 19.88 27.21 9.38
CA ALA A 288 20.82 28.31 9.51
C ALA A 288 20.66 29.25 8.28
N LYS A 289 20.18 30.50 8.33
CA LYS A 289 19.63 31.38 9.36
C LYS A 289 18.62 32.32 8.67
N SER A 290 17.85 33.04 9.47
CA SER A 290 17.06 34.23 9.10
C SER A 290 17.67 35.10 7.98
N ARG A 291 16.78 35.78 7.24
CA ARG A 291 16.96 36.62 6.03
C ARG A 291 18.04 37.72 6.06
N SER A 292 18.93 37.78 7.05
CA SER A 292 19.89 38.88 7.25
C SER A 292 21.39 38.52 7.18
N ASP A 293 21.79 37.25 7.07
CA ASP A 293 23.22 36.87 6.98
C ASP A 293 23.57 36.11 5.69
N TYR A 294 23.47 36.77 4.54
CA TYR A 294 23.66 36.15 3.22
C TYR A 294 25.12 36.03 2.74
N SER A 295 26.12 36.27 3.60
CA SER A 295 27.49 36.50 3.09
C SER A 295 28.49 35.34 3.23
N LYS A 296 28.38 34.35 4.14
CA LYS A 296 29.51 33.39 4.33
C LYS A 296 29.21 31.92 4.67
N ASN A 297 27.97 31.50 4.95
CA ASN A 297 27.66 30.09 5.24
C ASN A 297 26.49 29.60 4.37
N LYS A 298 26.79 28.95 3.23
CA LYS A 298 25.77 28.22 2.47
C LYS A 298 25.53 26.89 3.18
N GLY A 299 24.32 26.68 3.70
CA GLY A 299 23.87 25.34 4.14
C GLY A 299 23.90 24.32 2.99
N PRO A 300 23.57 23.05 3.25
CA PRO A 300 23.62 22.00 2.24
C PRO A 300 22.75 22.35 1.02
N GLU A 301 23.19 21.93 -0.16
CA GLU A 301 22.40 22.08 -1.38
C GLU A 301 21.30 21.01 -1.40
N ILE A 302 20.03 21.42 -1.35
CA ILE A 302 18.89 20.51 -1.38
C ILE A 302 18.17 20.64 -2.73
N VAL A 303 18.10 19.54 -3.48
CA VAL A 303 17.36 19.41 -4.72
C VAL A 303 16.04 18.73 -4.41
N GLU A 304 14.94 19.46 -4.49
CA GLU A 304 13.61 18.92 -4.18
C GLU A 304 13.12 17.89 -5.23
N PRO A 305 12.21 16.98 -4.85
CA PRO A 305 11.63 16.82 -3.51
C PRO A 305 12.52 15.95 -2.60
N CYS A 306 12.60 16.31 -1.32
CA CYS A 306 13.29 15.53 -0.30
C CYS A 306 12.47 15.53 0.99
N PHE A 307 12.52 14.43 1.75
CA PHE A 307 12.12 14.41 3.15
C PHE A 307 13.39 14.36 4.01
N ILE A 308 13.48 15.22 5.02
CA ILE A 308 14.62 15.23 5.95
C ILE A 308 14.05 15.37 7.36
N HIS A 309 14.29 14.37 8.19
CA HIS A 309 13.86 14.38 9.58
C HIS A 309 14.47 15.56 10.36
N GLU A 310 13.77 16.03 11.39
CA GLU A 310 14.11 17.28 12.09
C GLU A 310 15.38 17.20 12.93
N ASP A 311 15.80 16.00 13.37
CA ASP A 311 17.02 15.79 14.15
C ASP A 311 18.25 15.43 13.28
N ALA A 312 18.07 15.26 11.97
CA ALA A 312 19.14 14.85 11.06
C ALA A 312 20.19 15.96 10.93
N GLN A 313 21.46 15.56 10.93
CA GLN A 313 22.61 16.46 10.85
C GLN A 313 23.25 16.35 9.46
N ILE A 314 23.30 17.46 8.73
CA ILE A 314 23.80 17.48 7.35
C ILE A 314 24.88 18.53 7.20
N ASP A 315 26.07 18.12 6.83
CA ASP A 315 27.19 19.03 6.60
C ASP A 315 26.85 20.09 5.52
N PRO A 316 27.21 21.37 5.71
CA PRO A 316 26.93 22.44 4.76
C PRO A 316 27.45 22.21 3.33
N THR A 317 28.46 21.36 3.15
CA THR A 317 29.05 21.05 1.83
C THR A 317 28.38 19.87 1.11
N ALA A 318 27.40 19.22 1.74
CA ALA A 318 26.66 18.11 1.15
C ALA A 318 25.63 18.59 0.12
N LYS A 319 25.30 17.72 -0.84
CA LYS A 319 24.19 17.90 -1.77
C LYS A 319 23.24 16.72 -1.67
N ILE A 320 21.97 16.99 -1.41
CA ILE A 320 20.94 16.00 -1.18
C ILE A 320 19.83 16.19 -2.22
N GLY A 321 19.42 15.12 -2.88
CA GLY A 321 18.32 15.10 -3.81
C GLY A 321 18.71 14.96 -5.30
N PRO A 322 17.71 14.77 -6.17
CA PRO A 322 16.27 14.68 -5.85
C PRO A 322 15.87 13.32 -5.24
N ASN A 323 14.64 13.25 -4.75
CA ASN A 323 13.94 12.03 -4.30
C ASN A 323 14.62 11.30 -3.13
N VAL A 324 15.17 12.08 -2.19
CA VAL A 324 15.84 11.52 -1.00
C VAL A 324 14.96 11.63 0.24
N SER A 325 14.86 10.54 0.99
CA SER A 325 14.29 10.53 2.35
C SER A 325 15.38 10.25 3.36
N ILE A 326 15.55 11.12 4.36
CA ILE A 326 16.52 10.99 5.45
C ILE A 326 15.77 10.78 6.76
N GLY A 327 16.06 9.67 7.42
CA GLY A 327 15.50 9.26 8.70
C GLY A 327 16.04 10.01 9.92
N SER A 328 15.54 9.62 11.10
CA SER A 328 15.91 10.20 12.39
C SER A 328 17.37 9.88 12.73
N GLY A 329 18.07 10.78 13.40
CA GLY A 329 19.43 10.53 13.89
C GLY A 329 20.53 10.43 12.82
N VAL A 330 20.17 10.57 11.53
CA VAL A 330 21.12 10.44 10.42
C VAL A 330 22.16 11.57 10.45
N LYS A 331 23.42 11.20 10.16
CA LYS A 331 24.55 12.14 10.05
C LYS A 331 25.17 12.06 8.67
N VAL A 332 25.12 13.15 7.91
CA VAL A 332 25.73 13.26 6.59
C VAL A 332 26.96 14.15 6.67
N ALA A 333 28.14 13.57 6.45
CA ALA A 333 29.40 14.29 6.53
C ALA A 333 29.71 15.15 5.27
N ALA A 334 30.83 15.88 5.35
CA ALA A 334 31.25 16.82 4.33
C ALA A 334 31.46 16.19 2.95
N GLY A 335 31.01 16.90 1.91
CA GLY A 335 31.20 16.54 0.50
C GLY A 335 30.30 15.41 0.01
N CYS A 336 29.36 14.91 0.81
CA CYS A 336 28.43 13.86 0.37
C CYS A 336 27.50 14.32 -0.76
N ARG A 337 27.15 13.38 -1.64
CA ARG A 337 26.18 13.55 -2.72
C ARG A 337 25.19 12.39 -2.65
N VAL A 338 23.92 12.68 -2.36
CA VAL A 338 22.88 11.65 -2.20
C VAL A 338 21.74 11.94 -3.15
N LYS A 339 21.28 10.96 -3.94
CA LYS A 339 20.10 11.09 -4.81
C LYS A 339 19.31 9.77 -4.88
N GLU A 340 18.01 9.84 -5.18
CA GLU A 340 17.17 8.64 -5.42
C GLU A 340 17.32 7.57 -4.32
N SER A 341 17.30 8.00 -3.06
CA SER A 341 17.76 7.17 -1.94
C SER A 341 16.86 7.30 -0.71
N ILE A 342 16.81 6.23 0.09
CA ILE A 342 16.21 6.24 1.42
C ILE A 342 17.34 5.96 2.42
N ILE A 343 17.67 6.94 3.25
CA ILE A 343 18.67 6.81 4.30
C ILE A 343 17.93 6.53 5.60
N LEU A 344 18.11 5.31 6.11
CA LEU A 344 17.42 4.82 7.32
C LEU A 344 17.95 5.50 8.58
N ASP A 345 17.17 5.40 9.65
CA ASP A 345 17.47 5.99 10.95
C ASP A 345 18.88 5.59 11.46
N ASP A 346 19.50 6.52 12.19
CA ASP A 346 20.84 6.38 12.81
C ASP A 346 22.00 6.07 11.84
N THR A 347 21.78 6.20 10.52
CA THR A 347 22.83 6.00 9.51
C THR A 347 23.85 7.13 9.52
N ILE A 348 25.15 6.79 9.41
CA ILE A 348 26.24 7.75 9.25
C ILE A 348 26.82 7.62 7.84
N LEU A 349 26.80 8.71 7.08
CA LEU A 349 27.49 8.82 5.80
C LEU A 349 28.82 9.54 5.99
N ASP A 350 29.93 8.81 5.81
CA ASP A 350 31.29 9.37 5.89
C ASP A 350 31.56 10.45 4.84
N VAL A 351 32.67 11.17 5.00
CA VAL A 351 33.09 12.23 4.08
C VAL A 351 33.18 11.77 2.63
N ARG A 352 32.70 12.61 1.71
CA ARG A 352 32.82 12.48 0.25
C ARG A 352 32.17 11.21 -0.35
N ARG A 353 31.13 10.66 0.29
CA ARG A 353 30.36 9.54 -0.26
C ARG A 353 29.41 10.00 -1.37
N VAL A 354 29.21 9.12 -2.35
CA VAL A 354 28.17 9.26 -3.37
C VAL A 354 27.21 8.10 -3.19
N VAL A 355 25.96 8.40 -2.92
CA VAL A 355 24.88 7.43 -2.63
C VAL A 355 23.76 7.62 -3.64
#